data_AF-A0A914XSG7-F1
#
_entry.id   AF-A0A914XSG7-F1
#
_cell.length_a   1.000
_cell.length_b   1.000
_cell.length_c   1.000
_cell.angle_alpha   90.00
_cell.angle_beta   90.00
_cell.angle_gamma   90.00
#
_symmetry.space_group_name_H-M   'P 1'
#
loop_
_entity.id
_entity.type
_entity.pdbx_description
1 polymer ?
#
loop_
_entity_poly.entity_id
_entity_poly.type
_entity_poly.pdbx_seq_one_letter_code
_entity_poly.pdbx_strand_id
1 'polypeptide(L)'
;MPGKKTTPHLPRNFELARGVMRFSKARMYSKRGVWAKKPFKISIAQAYVMATKTRLDIASVSLPTHLDDAYFRRTSAKKQPKKENEADLFATGKSEYVISDQRKNDQKTVDKAILGVIRKHADKHTLFGYLGSRFSIGKNQYPHKMIF
;
A
#
# COMPACT_ATOMS: atom_id res chain seq x y z
N MET A 1 -16.44 -29.98 -26.16
CA MET A 1 -15.35 -29.70 -25.19
C MET A 1 -15.73 -30.32 -23.86
N PRO A 2 -14.93 -31.24 -23.28
CA PRO A 2 -15.27 -31.84 -21.98
C PRO A 2 -15.24 -30.76 -20.90
N GLY A 3 -16.32 -30.67 -20.11
CA GLY A 3 -16.52 -29.62 -19.10
C GLY A 3 -15.44 -29.63 -18.00
N LYS A 4 -15.02 -28.44 -17.57
CA LYS A 4 -14.06 -28.25 -16.47
C LYS A 4 -14.62 -28.90 -15.20
N LYS A 5 -13.92 -29.90 -14.65
CA LYS A 5 -14.24 -30.50 -13.35
C LYS A 5 -14.04 -29.45 -12.26
N THR A 6 -15.12 -28.91 -11.69
CA THR A 6 -15.06 -28.10 -10.47
C THR A 6 -14.88 -29.03 -9.27
N THR A 7 -13.69 -29.04 -8.68
CA THR A 7 -13.47 -29.75 -7.41
C THR A 7 -14.33 -29.11 -6.31
N PRO A 8 -15.08 -29.90 -5.52
CA PRO A 8 -15.91 -29.35 -4.44
C PRO A 8 -15.02 -28.64 -3.42
N HIS A 9 -15.39 -27.40 -3.07
CA HIS A 9 -14.64 -26.61 -2.11
C HIS A 9 -14.93 -27.09 -0.68
N LEU A 10 -14.05 -27.93 -0.14
CA LEU A 10 -14.17 -28.37 1.26
C LEU A 10 -13.94 -27.19 2.23
N PRO A 11 -14.63 -27.19 3.39
CA PRO A 11 -14.34 -26.22 4.44
C PRO A 11 -12.89 -26.38 4.92
N ARG A 12 -12.28 -25.26 5.34
CA ARG A 12 -10.89 -25.22 5.85
C ARG A 12 -10.64 -26.19 7.02
N ASN A 13 -11.69 -26.55 7.75
CA ASN A 13 -11.68 -27.62 8.75
C ASN A 13 -12.69 -28.70 8.31
N PHE A 14 -12.19 -29.88 7.96
CA PHE A 14 -12.99 -31.03 7.54
C PHE A 14 -12.78 -32.20 8.52
N GLU A 15 -13.71 -33.16 8.51
CA GLU A 15 -13.59 -34.40 9.32
C GLU A 15 -12.57 -35.36 8.68
N LEU A 16 -11.63 -35.85 9.49
CA LEU A 16 -10.67 -36.88 9.09
C LEU A 16 -11.25 -38.29 9.28
N ALA A 17 -12.03 -38.44 10.36
CA ALA A 17 -12.84 -39.60 10.70
C ALA A 17 -14.11 -39.08 11.40
N ARG A 18 -15.15 -39.92 11.55
CA ARG A 18 -16.42 -39.51 12.18
C ARG A 18 -16.15 -38.86 13.54
N GLY A 19 -16.53 -37.58 13.67
CA GLY A 19 -16.34 -36.80 14.90
C GLY A 19 -14.92 -36.30 15.18
N VAL A 20 -13.94 -36.62 14.33
CA VAL A 20 -12.54 -36.17 14.46
C VAL A 20 -12.24 -35.09 13.42
N MET A 21 -12.28 -33.83 13.85
CA MET A 21 -11.97 -32.68 13.01
C MET A 21 -10.45 -32.55 12.79
N ARG A 22 -10.04 -32.10 11.59
CA ARG A 22 -8.63 -31.84 11.25
C ARG A 22 -7.93 -30.83 12.16
N PHE A 23 -8.66 -29.83 12.67
CA PHE A 23 -8.18 -28.87 13.64
C PHE A 23 -9.13 -28.76 14.83
N SER A 24 -8.57 -28.65 16.04
CA SER A 24 -9.33 -28.31 17.25
C SER A 24 -9.99 -26.93 17.12
N LYS A 25 -11.10 -26.72 17.83
CA LYS A 25 -11.89 -25.48 17.79
C LYS A 25 -11.01 -24.25 18.13
N ALA A 26 -10.12 -24.35 19.12
CA ALA A 26 -9.16 -23.31 19.47
C ALA A 26 -8.13 -23.01 18.37
N ARG A 27 -7.57 -24.05 17.72
CA ARG A 27 -6.64 -23.88 16.59
C ARG A 27 -7.34 -23.29 15.36
N MET A 28 -8.64 -23.55 15.21
CA MET A 28 -9.48 -22.97 14.16
C MET A 28 -9.70 -21.47 14.37
N TYR A 29 -10.02 -21.04 15.59
CA TYR A 29 -10.18 -19.61 15.93
C TYR A 29 -8.87 -18.82 15.79
N SER A 30 -7.74 -19.36 16.24
CA SER A 30 -6.43 -18.69 16.06
C SER A 30 -6.07 -18.50 14.59
N LYS A 31 -6.29 -19.51 13.73
CA LYS A 31 -6.11 -19.39 12.27
C LYS A 31 -7.07 -18.38 11.63
N ARG A 32 -8.31 -18.28 12.12
CA ARG A 32 -9.28 -17.26 11.67
C ARG A 32 -8.90 -15.83 12.08
N GLY A 33 -7.95 -15.61 13.00
CA GLY A 33 -7.46 -14.28 13.36
C GLY A 33 -6.25 -13.80 12.56
N VAL A 34 -5.54 -14.70 11.86
CA VAL A 34 -4.30 -14.35 11.13
C VAL A 34 -4.56 -13.42 9.95
N TRP A 35 -5.73 -13.51 9.30
CA TRP A 35 -6.11 -12.60 8.20
C TRP A 35 -6.26 -11.13 8.64
N ALA A 36 -6.53 -10.88 9.92
CA ALA A 36 -6.61 -9.54 10.50
C ALA A 36 -5.23 -8.95 10.82
N LYS A 37 -4.17 -9.78 10.79
CA LYS A 37 -2.76 -9.38 10.94
C LYS A 37 -2.05 -9.18 9.59
N LYS A 38 -2.80 -9.04 8.49
CA LYS A 38 -2.17 -8.74 7.20
C LYS A 38 -1.40 -7.42 7.34
N PRO A 39 -0.11 -7.37 6.95
CA PRO A 39 0.58 -6.10 6.87
C PRO A 39 -0.19 -5.23 5.89
N PHE A 40 -0.71 -4.09 6.35
CA PHE A 40 -1.28 -3.10 5.46
C PHE A 40 -0.16 -2.66 4.52
N LYS A 41 -0.27 -3.02 3.25
CA LYS A 41 0.64 -2.52 2.22
C LYS A 41 0.36 -1.03 2.06
N ILE A 42 1.41 -0.23 2.19
CA ILE A 42 1.31 1.24 2.20
C ILE A 42 1.52 1.83 0.81
N SER A 43 2.05 1.04 -0.13
CA SER A 43 2.01 1.36 -1.56
C SER A 43 0.56 1.47 -2.04
N ILE A 44 0.33 2.38 -2.98
CA ILE A 44 -0.98 2.59 -3.58
C ILE A 44 -1.40 1.29 -4.29
N ALA A 45 -2.55 0.74 -3.94
CA ALA A 45 -3.08 -0.42 -4.65
C ALA A 45 -3.53 -0.01 -6.05
N GLN A 46 -3.29 -0.87 -7.03
CA GLN A 46 -3.53 -0.58 -8.46
C GLN A 46 -4.98 -0.16 -8.75
N ALA A 47 -5.96 -0.67 -8.01
CA ALA A 47 -7.37 -0.33 -8.15
C ALA A 47 -7.69 1.16 -7.84
N TYR A 48 -6.80 1.88 -7.15
CA TYR A 48 -6.98 3.29 -6.80
C TYR A 48 -6.28 4.25 -7.78
N VAL A 49 -5.67 3.74 -8.85
CA VAL A 49 -4.93 4.53 -9.84
C VAL A 49 -5.70 4.56 -11.15
N MET A 50 -5.86 5.74 -11.74
CA MET A 50 -6.27 5.91 -13.14
C MET A 50 -5.01 6.11 -13.99
N ALA A 51 -4.77 5.22 -14.95
CA ALA A 51 -3.64 5.33 -15.85
C ALA A 51 -3.93 6.36 -16.94
N THR A 52 -2.99 7.27 -17.17
CA THR A 52 -3.06 8.23 -18.26
C THR A 52 -2.31 7.73 -19.50
N LYS A 53 -2.65 8.26 -20.68
CA LYS A 53 -1.96 7.99 -21.94
C LYS A 53 -0.52 8.51 -21.98
N THR A 54 -0.23 9.56 -21.22
CA THR A 54 1.11 10.15 -21.14
C THR A 54 2.09 9.14 -20.55
N ARG A 55 3.19 8.88 -21.27
CA ARG A 55 4.23 7.94 -20.87
C ARG A 55 5.57 8.63 -20.82
N LEU A 56 6.37 8.31 -19.81
CA LEU A 56 7.76 8.67 -19.71
C LEU A 56 8.60 7.41 -19.87
N ASP A 57 9.74 7.53 -20.55
CA ASP A 57 10.71 6.44 -20.61
C ASP A 57 11.55 6.43 -19.32
N ILE A 58 11.42 5.36 -18.54
CA ILE A 58 12.00 5.23 -17.19
C ILE A 58 13.12 4.18 -17.17
N ALA A 59 13.45 3.57 -18.31
CA ALA A 59 14.43 2.49 -18.37
C ALA A 59 15.81 2.86 -17.78
N SER A 60 16.19 4.14 -17.83
CA SER A 60 17.46 4.64 -17.30
C SER A 60 17.49 4.91 -15.79
N VAL A 61 16.35 4.79 -15.08
CA VAL A 61 16.27 5.13 -13.65
C VAL A 61 16.40 3.88 -12.80
N SER A 62 17.54 3.72 -12.13
CA SER A 62 17.76 2.63 -11.17
C SER A 62 17.23 3.00 -9.78
N LEU A 63 16.45 2.11 -9.17
CA LEU A 63 15.99 2.28 -7.79
C LEU A 63 16.97 1.64 -6.79
N PRO A 64 17.19 2.26 -5.62
CA PRO A 64 17.97 1.65 -4.54
C PRO A 64 17.34 0.33 -4.05
N THR A 65 18.18 -0.66 -3.77
CA THR A 65 17.77 -2.02 -3.39
C THR A 65 17.14 -2.10 -1.99
N HIS A 66 17.35 -1.11 -1.13
CA HIS A 66 16.83 -1.11 0.24
C HIS A 66 15.37 -0.62 0.36
N LEU A 67 14.72 -0.29 -0.76
CA LEU A 67 13.34 0.20 -0.81
C LEU A 67 12.32 -0.94 -0.87
N ASP A 68 12.19 -1.69 0.22
CA ASP A 68 11.26 -2.83 0.32
C ASP A 68 9.95 -2.49 1.04
N ASP A 69 8.97 -3.42 1.02
CA ASP A 69 7.71 -3.30 1.76
C ASP A 69 7.93 -3.03 3.28
N ALA A 70 9.03 -3.53 3.84
CA ALA A 70 9.44 -3.25 5.22
C ALA A 70 9.82 -1.77 5.43
N TYR A 71 10.51 -1.16 4.45
CA TYR A 71 10.91 0.24 4.48
C TYR A 71 9.70 1.17 4.52
N PHE A 72 8.66 0.89 3.74
CA PHE A 72 7.45 1.72 3.68
C PHE A 72 6.48 1.48 4.84
N ARG A 73 6.75 0.51 5.72
CA ARG A 73 5.86 0.20 6.82
C ARG A 73 5.72 1.38 7.78
N ARG A 74 4.49 1.69 8.20
CA ARG A 74 4.24 2.70 9.22
C ARG A 74 4.84 2.22 10.54
N THR A 75 5.69 3.05 11.12
CA THR A 75 6.17 2.85 12.49
C THR A 75 5.00 3.15 13.43
N SER A 76 4.34 2.13 13.95
CA SER A 76 3.40 2.31 15.05
C SER A 76 4.18 2.67 16.31
N ALA A 77 3.77 3.71 17.02
CA ALA A 77 4.28 3.95 18.37
C ALA A 77 4.09 2.66 19.18
N LYS A 78 5.19 2.14 19.77
CA LYS A 78 5.07 1.02 20.70
C LYS A 78 4.15 1.49 21.82
N LYS A 79 3.06 0.76 22.07
CA LYS A 79 2.24 1.00 23.27
C LYS A 79 3.20 0.93 24.46
N GLN A 80 3.30 2.02 25.22
CA GLN A 80 4.04 2.02 26.47
C GLN A 80 3.54 0.84 27.34
N PRO A 81 4.41 0.16 28.11
CA PRO A 81 3.96 -0.84 29.06
C PRO A 81 2.92 -0.19 29.97
N LYS A 82 1.75 -0.82 30.12
CA LYS A 82 0.70 -0.33 31.03
C LYS A 82 1.28 -0.30 32.45
N LYS A 83 1.68 0.88 32.92
CA LYS A 83 1.80 1.14 34.36
C LYS A 83 0.39 1.44 34.88
N GLU A 84 0.11 0.91 36.06
CA GLU A 84 -1.22 0.73 36.66
C GLU A 84 -1.90 2.03 37.12
N ASN A 85 -1.28 3.19 36.92
CA ASN A 85 -1.73 4.47 37.47
C ASN A 85 -2.68 5.19 36.50
N GLU A 86 -3.90 5.46 36.96
CA GLU A 86 -4.98 6.13 36.19
C GLU A 86 -4.61 7.56 35.74
N ALA A 87 -3.63 8.20 36.39
CA ALA A 87 -3.18 9.56 36.08
C ALA A 87 -2.40 9.67 34.75
N ASP A 88 -1.83 8.58 34.22
CA ASP A 88 -1.00 8.61 33.00
C ASP A 88 -1.81 8.52 31.70
N LEU A 89 -3.15 8.31 31.76
CA LEU A 89 -4.02 8.19 30.58
C LEU A 89 -4.15 9.49 29.77
N PHE A 90 -3.92 10.66 30.38
CA PHE A 90 -3.97 11.96 29.70
C PHE A 90 -2.58 12.49 29.29
N ALA A 91 -1.49 11.83 29.72
CA ALA A 91 -0.13 12.20 29.36
C ALA A 91 0.31 11.66 27.99
N THR A 92 -0.48 10.79 27.35
CA THR A 92 -0.18 10.28 26.01
C THR A 92 -0.50 11.33 24.95
N GLY A 93 0.37 12.34 24.85
CA GLY A 93 0.42 13.21 23.68
C GLY A 93 0.59 12.36 22.42
N LYS A 94 -0.26 12.59 21.42
CA LYS A 94 -0.11 11.97 20.10
C LYS A 94 1.21 12.46 19.54
N SER A 95 2.23 11.60 19.49
CA SER A 95 3.51 11.94 18.86
C SER A 95 3.26 12.18 17.38
N GLU A 96 3.41 13.42 16.93
CA GLU A 96 3.25 13.77 15.53
C GLU A 96 4.32 13.07 14.69
N TYR A 97 3.94 12.55 13.53
CA TYR A 97 4.84 11.75 12.72
C TYR A 97 5.89 12.66 12.06
N VAL A 98 7.16 12.48 12.45
CA VAL A 98 8.30 13.18 11.85
C VAL A 98 9.01 12.26 10.85
N ILE A 99 9.31 12.79 9.67
CA ILE A 99 10.02 12.06 8.61
C ILE A 99 11.49 11.92 8.99
N SER A 100 12.02 10.69 8.92
CA SER A 100 13.44 10.42 9.15
C SER A 100 14.34 11.04 8.08
N ASP A 101 15.56 11.41 8.45
CA ASP A 101 16.50 12.03 7.51
C ASP A 101 16.91 11.10 6.37
N GLN A 102 16.96 9.79 6.63
CA GLN A 102 17.16 8.77 5.61
C GLN A 102 16.10 8.88 4.48
N ARG A 103 14.82 9.03 4.84
CA ARG A 103 13.72 9.15 3.86
C ARG A 103 13.83 10.44 3.04
N LYS A 104 14.29 11.53 3.64
CA LYS A 104 14.52 12.80 2.94
C LYS A 104 15.64 12.67 1.90
N ASN A 105 16.71 11.94 2.22
CA ASN A 105 17.85 11.74 1.31
C ASN A 105 17.50 10.80 0.15
N ASP A 106 16.79 9.70 0.45
CA ASP A 106 16.30 8.77 -0.56
C ASP A 106 15.34 9.48 -1.54
N GLN A 107 14.43 10.31 -1.01
CA GLN A 107 13.52 11.12 -1.83
C GLN A 107 14.28 12.04 -2.79
N LYS A 108 15.22 12.84 -2.30
CA LYS A 108 16.03 13.75 -3.14
C LYS A 108 16.75 13.00 -4.26
N THR A 109 17.26 11.80 -3.97
CA THR A 109 18.01 10.98 -4.93
C THR A 109 17.10 10.49 -6.05
N VAL A 110 15.94 9.94 -5.71
CA VAL A 110 14.95 9.42 -6.67
C VAL A 110 14.33 10.56 -7.48
N ASP A 111 13.91 11.64 -6.81
CA ASP A 111 13.29 12.80 -7.46
C ASP A 111 14.25 13.44 -8.46
N LYS A 112 15.55 13.56 -8.12
CA LYS A 112 16.56 14.10 -9.03
C LYS A 112 16.67 13.28 -10.31
N ALA A 113 16.62 11.95 -10.22
CA ALA A 113 16.68 11.07 -11.39
C ALA A 113 15.44 11.24 -12.28
N ILE A 114 14.24 11.22 -11.69
CA ILE A 114 12.97 11.36 -12.41
C ILE A 114 12.85 12.75 -13.05
N LEU A 115 13.21 13.80 -12.32
CA LEU A 115 13.23 15.17 -12.84
C LEU A 115 14.20 15.32 -14.02
N GLY A 116 15.32 14.60 -14.00
CA GLY A 116 16.27 14.53 -15.11
C GLY A 116 15.63 13.97 -16.39
N VAL A 117 14.80 12.93 -16.28
CA VAL A 117 14.06 12.35 -17.40
C VAL A 117 13.00 13.33 -17.92
N ILE A 118 12.20 13.92 -17.03
CA ILE A 118 11.15 14.88 -17.40
C ILE A 118 11.71 16.07 -18.18
N ARG A 119 12.88 16.58 -17.77
CA ARG A 119 13.53 17.71 -18.44
C ARG A 119 13.98 17.41 -19.88
N LYS A 120 14.21 16.15 -20.23
CA LYS A 120 14.58 15.71 -21.58
C LYS A 120 13.36 15.55 -22.50
N HIS A 121 12.16 15.42 -21.94
CA HIS A 121 10.94 15.26 -22.72
C HIS A 121 10.60 16.55 -23.50
N ALA A 122 10.04 16.43 -24.70
CA ALA A 122 9.67 17.58 -25.54
C ALA A 122 8.70 18.52 -24.80
N ASP A 123 7.68 17.93 -24.19
CA ASP A 123 6.63 18.63 -23.45
C ASP A 123 6.99 18.94 -21.98
N LYS A 124 8.27 19.14 -21.64
CA LYS A 124 8.71 19.31 -20.24
C LYS A 124 7.94 20.43 -19.51
N HIS A 125 7.68 21.55 -20.17
CA HIS A 125 7.03 22.71 -19.56
C HIS A 125 5.58 22.43 -19.17
N THR A 126 4.81 21.80 -20.07
CA THR A 126 3.42 21.41 -19.78
C THR A 126 3.38 20.29 -18.74
N LEU A 127 4.33 19.36 -18.76
CA LEU A 127 4.38 18.27 -17.79
C LEU A 127 4.70 18.76 -16.37
N PHE A 128 5.58 19.75 -16.21
CA PHE A 128 5.81 20.40 -14.92
C PHE A 128 4.57 21.10 -14.39
N GLY A 129 3.85 21.83 -15.25
CA GLY A 129 2.56 22.43 -14.90
C GLY A 129 1.51 21.39 -14.52
N TYR A 130 1.43 20.29 -15.27
CA TYR A 130 0.52 19.18 -15.04
C TYR A 130 0.75 18.53 -13.67
N LEU A 131 2.00 18.18 -13.33
CA LEU A 131 2.35 17.55 -12.05
C LEU A 131 2.17 18.50 -10.84
N GLY A 132 2.31 19.81 -11.05
CA GLY A 132 2.03 20.81 -10.00
C GLY A 132 0.52 21.07 -9.80
N SER A 133 -0.30 20.75 -10.78
CA SER A 133 -1.75 20.97 -10.73
C SER A 133 -2.47 19.85 -9.99
N ARG A 134 -3.51 20.21 -9.22
CA ARG A 134 -4.39 19.22 -8.57
C ARG A 134 -5.43 18.75 -9.57
N PHE A 135 -5.61 17.45 -9.71
CA PHE A 135 -6.72 16.92 -10.51
C PHE A 135 -8.06 17.27 -9.86
N SER A 136 -8.96 17.86 -10.65
CA SER A 136 -10.32 18.20 -10.24
C SER A 136 -11.25 18.08 -11.45
N ILE A 137 -12.48 17.65 -11.22
CA ILE A 137 -13.49 17.54 -12.27
C ILE A 137 -14.35 18.81 -12.22
N GLY A 138 -14.36 19.56 -13.33
CA GLY A 138 -15.18 20.76 -13.45
C GLY A 138 -16.65 20.44 -13.72
N LYS A 139 -17.51 21.47 -13.70
CA LYS A 139 -18.91 21.33 -14.11
C LYS A 139 -18.99 20.78 -15.54
N ASN A 140 -19.88 19.82 -15.78
CA ASN A 140 -20.07 19.14 -17.07
C ASN A 140 -18.88 18.31 -17.60
N GLN A 141 -17.87 18.01 -16.78
CA GLN A 141 -16.85 17.02 -17.12
C GLN A 141 -17.25 15.65 -16.55
N TYR A 142 -17.35 14.63 -17.40
CA TYR A 142 -17.83 13.31 -17.01
C TYR A 142 -16.74 12.25 -17.19
N PRO A 143 -16.30 11.53 -16.14
CA PRO A 143 -15.20 10.57 -16.22
C PRO A 143 -15.36 9.50 -17.30
N HIS A 144 -16.58 9.02 -17.54
CA HIS A 144 -16.86 8.00 -18.56
C HIS A 144 -16.74 8.51 -20.00
N LYS A 145 -16.70 9.84 -20.21
CA LYS A 145 -16.45 10.47 -21.51
C LYS A 145 -15.01 10.96 -21.64
N MET A 146 -14.29 11.08 -20.52
CA MET A 146 -12.91 11.54 -20.51
C MET A 146 -11.98 10.40 -20.91
N ILE A 147 -11.02 10.72 -21.76
CA ILE A 147 -9.96 9.80 -22.12
C ILE A 147 -8.75 10.16 -21.28
N PHE A 148 -8.43 9.29 -20.33
CA PHE A 148 -7.24 9.40 -19.50
C PHE A 148 -6.02 8.91 -20.28
#